data_AF-A0A359EEK9-F1
#
_entry.id   AF-A0A359EEK9-F1
#
_cell.length_a   1.000
_cell.length_b   1.000
_cell.length_c   1.000
_cell.angle_alpha   90.00
_cell.angle_beta   90.00
_cell.angle_gamma   90.00
#
_symmetry.space_group_name_H-M   'P 1'
#
loop_
_entity.id
_entity.type
_entity.pdbx_description
1 polymer ?
#
loop_
_entity_poly.entity_id
_entity_poly.type
_entity_poly.pdbx_seq_one_letter_code
_entity_poly.pdbx_strand_id
1 'polypeptide(L)'
;LHDRQLVMDGIFAIGSTSRISTDINGGWPNDASHAPAVAAYGRHVSFVSEATDLIPGDNNLHKDVFAYDSQRTIPIFLSIPSSIPASIGSTVTVPVMFSGNSSNIDTTAFSVDFDEVCLAFDATDGNNDGIPDAITFMFNSNFVSSASYNPAETSSEIDISIYDQIAPRTPIPDGTILTIEFQVKATCAAAPGTSRSARVGFSNNPSPSFGSQGVSIAGLALDGFVRILHGQLGDCNGDGAVDAGDLSALVLEIFDGDGNLPVDTPNINATTHVFAGNSIGCNPNQDFLVDAGDLSCTVNIIFGNTGCTGVSATSGSALWFNLGASVPAASTFEPRE
;
A
#
# COMPACT_ATOMS: atom_id res chain seq x y z
N LEU A 1 0.25 27.51 -24.84
CA LEU A 1 1.72 27.64 -24.77
C LEU A 1 2.29 27.61 -26.18
N HIS A 2 3.30 28.42 -26.49
CA HIS A 2 3.85 28.53 -27.85
C HIS A 2 5.08 27.61 -27.96
N ASP A 3 5.03 26.62 -28.83
CA ASP A 3 6.21 25.85 -29.22
C ASP A 3 6.97 26.65 -30.29
N ARG A 4 8.22 27.01 -30.00
CA ARG A 4 9.13 27.66 -30.96
C ARG A 4 10.03 26.60 -31.56
N GLN A 5 9.47 25.77 -32.43
CA GLN A 5 10.30 24.89 -33.26
C GLN A 5 10.78 25.65 -34.50
N LEU A 6 12.10 25.80 -34.64
CA LEU A 6 12.72 26.31 -35.86
C LEU A 6 12.67 25.21 -36.92
N VAL A 7 11.97 25.44 -38.03
CA VAL A 7 12.09 24.61 -39.23
C VAL A 7 13.27 25.14 -40.07
N MET A 8 13.97 24.24 -40.78
CA MET A 8 15.27 24.46 -41.46
C MET A 8 15.32 25.60 -42.50
N ASP A 9 14.21 26.28 -42.80
CA ASP A 9 14.11 27.33 -43.82
C ASP A 9 13.80 28.75 -43.27
N GLY A 10 13.97 28.99 -41.96
CA GLY A 10 13.90 30.35 -41.39
C GLY A 10 12.51 30.99 -41.36
N ILE A 11 11.45 30.24 -41.66
CA ILE A 11 10.05 30.63 -41.48
C ILE A 11 9.56 29.99 -40.18
N PHE A 12 9.04 30.80 -39.24
CA PHE A 12 8.33 30.28 -38.07
C PHE A 12 7.13 29.47 -38.55
N ALA A 13 7.08 28.18 -38.21
CA ALA A 13 5.85 27.41 -38.31
C ALA A 13 4.76 28.15 -37.52
N ILE A 14 3.55 28.24 -38.06
CA ILE A 14 2.39 28.69 -37.30
C ILE A 14 2.19 27.75 -36.11
N GLY A 15 2.72 28.13 -34.94
CA GLY A 15 2.66 27.31 -33.74
C GLY A 15 1.21 26.97 -33.42
N SER A 16 0.87 25.68 -33.38
CA SER A 16 -0.43 25.23 -32.87
C SER A 16 -0.49 25.53 -31.37
N THR A 17 -1.53 26.24 -30.93
CA THR A 17 -1.77 26.45 -29.50
C THR A 17 -2.70 25.34 -29.01
N SER A 18 -2.17 24.46 -28.17
CA SER A 18 -2.98 23.45 -27.47
C SER A 18 -3.33 23.91 -26.06
N ARG A 19 -4.54 23.57 -25.60
CA ARG A 19 -4.93 23.70 -24.19
C ARG A 19 -4.39 22.49 -23.43
N ILE A 20 -3.75 22.78 -22.30
CA ILE A 20 -3.13 21.76 -21.44
C ILE A 20 -3.94 21.51 -20.16
N SER A 21 -4.73 22.49 -19.72
CA SER A 21 -5.70 22.38 -18.62
C SER A 21 -6.99 21.74 -19.15
N THR A 22 -6.92 20.44 -19.42
CA THR A 22 -8.06 19.61 -19.81
C THR A 22 -8.22 18.50 -18.79
N ASP A 23 -9.44 17.98 -18.63
CA ASP A 23 -9.62 16.75 -17.85
C ASP A 23 -8.85 15.56 -18.48
N ILE A 24 -8.81 14.43 -17.76
CA ILE A 24 -8.14 13.20 -18.22
C ILE A 24 -8.66 12.67 -19.58
N ASN A 25 -9.88 13.03 -19.98
CA ASN A 25 -10.51 12.66 -21.24
C ASN A 25 -10.41 13.77 -22.32
N GLY A 26 -9.72 14.87 -22.03
CA GLY A 26 -9.60 16.02 -22.93
C GLY A 26 -10.77 16.99 -22.89
N GLY A 27 -11.66 16.86 -21.92
CA GLY A 27 -12.79 17.76 -21.67
C GLY A 27 -12.39 19.12 -21.11
N TRP A 28 -13.37 20.00 -21.06
CA TRP A 28 -13.20 21.37 -20.61
C TRP A 28 -13.32 21.42 -19.09
N PRO A 29 -12.35 22.04 -18.38
CA PRO A 29 -12.45 22.18 -16.95
C PRO A 29 -13.60 23.11 -16.56
N ASN A 30 -14.17 22.87 -15.38
CA ASN A 30 -15.26 23.65 -14.82
C ASN A 30 -14.82 24.98 -14.17
N ASP A 31 -13.51 25.22 -14.01
CA ASP A 31 -12.98 26.46 -13.47
C ASP A 31 -11.60 26.85 -14.06
N ALA A 32 -11.05 27.99 -13.61
CA ALA A 32 -9.88 28.64 -14.16
C ALA A 32 -8.55 28.00 -13.71
N SER A 33 -7.59 28.00 -14.64
CA SER A 33 -6.19 27.65 -14.35
C SER A 33 -5.26 28.86 -14.54
N HIS A 34 -4.23 28.98 -13.70
CA HIS A 34 -3.31 30.12 -13.66
C HIS A 34 -1.87 29.72 -13.29
N ALA A 35 -0.95 30.68 -13.41
CA ALA A 35 0.46 30.56 -13.04
C ALA A 35 1.23 29.36 -13.64
N PRO A 36 1.27 29.18 -14.98
CA PRO A 36 1.99 28.06 -15.58
C PRO A 36 3.52 28.25 -15.50
N ALA A 37 4.24 27.18 -15.18
CA ALA A 37 5.69 27.08 -15.30
C ALA A 37 6.06 25.95 -16.26
N VAL A 38 6.99 26.19 -17.17
CA VAL A 38 7.27 25.28 -18.31
C VAL A 38 8.71 24.83 -18.23
N ALA A 39 8.91 23.51 -18.20
CA ALA A 39 10.23 22.90 -18.26
C ALA A 39 10.86 23.07 -19.65
N ALA A 40 12.19 22.92 -19.73
CA ALA A 40 12.92 22.98 -20.99
C ALA A 40 12.28 22.06 -22.05
N TYR A 41 12.19 22.55 -23.29
CA TYR A 41 11.57 21.87 -24.44
C TYR A 41 10.05 21.68 -24.38
N GLY A 42 9.34 22.31 -23.43
CA GLY A 42 7.87 22.37 -23.45
C GLY A 42 7.16 21.06 -23.10
N ARG A 43 7.91 20.03 -22.71
CA ARG A 43 7.37 18.71 -22.40
C ARG A 43 6.55 18.71 -21.12
N HIS A 44 7.08 19.31 -20.05
CA HIS A 44 6.41 19.38 -18.76
C HIS A 44 5.95 20.80 -18.48
N VAL A 45 4.71 20.95 -18.02
CA VAL A 45 4.13 22.22 -17.62
C VAL A 45 3.44 22.04 -16.28
N SER A 46 3.84 22.77 -15.24
CA SER A 46 3.04 22.86 -14.02
C SER A 46 2.13 24.07 -14.06
N PHE A 47 0.95 24.00 -13.45
CA PHE A 47 0.00 25.11 -13.33
C PHE A 47 -0.90 24.93 -12.12
N VAL A 48 -1.51 26.01 -11.64
CA VAL A 48 -2.51 25.98 -10.56
C VAL A 48 -3.89 25.94 -11.17
N SER A 49 -4.82 25.15 -10.63
CA SER A 49 -6.22 25.13 -11.07
C SER A 49 -7.20 25.20 -9.90
N GLU A 50 -8.33 25.86 -10.14
CA GLU A 50 -9.51 25.88 -9.25
C GLU A 50 -10.56 24.84 -9.69
N ALA A 51 -10.31 24.12 -10.78
CA ALA A 51 -11.27 23.20 -11.39
C ALA A 51 -11.30 21.85 -10.67
N THR A 52 -12.50 21.42 -10.26
CA THR A 52 -12.75 20.17 -9.52
C THR A 52 -12.91 18.93 -10.42
N ASP A 53 -12.75 19.10 -11.73
CA ASP A 53 -13.02 18.08 -12.75
C ASP A 53 -11.82 17.78 -13.64
N LEU A 54 -10.63 18.32 -13.34
CA LEU A 54 -9.41 17.99 -14.08
C LEU A 54 -8.99 16.53 -13.86
N ILE A 55 -9.19 16.02 -12.65
CA ILE A 55 -8.98 14.61 -12.30
C ILE A 55 -10.19 14.09 -11.51
N PRO A 56 -10.61 12.83 -11.71
CA PRO A 56 -11.65 12.23 -10.88
C PRO A 56 -11.26 12.23 -9.41
N GLY A 57 -12.16 12.69 -8.53
CA GLY A 57 -11.96 12.69 -7.08
C GLY A 57 -11.42 14.00 -6.48
N ASP A 58 -11.15 15.01 -7.31
CA ASP A 58 -10.74 16.35 -6.86
C ASP A 58 -11.93 17.17 -6.33
N ASN A 59 -12.35 16.90 -5.09
CA ASN A 59 -13.54 17.48 -4.47
C ASN A 59 -13.24 18.40 -3.28
N ASN A 60 -11.97 18.75 -3.06
CA ASN A 60 -11.56 19.48 -1.86
C ASN A 60 -11.92 20.98 -1.90
N LEU A 61 -12.41 21.50 -3.04
CA LEU A 61 -12.74 22.91 -3.31
C LEU A 61 -11.57 23.89 -3.07
N HIS A 62 -10.33 23.41 -3.17
CA HIS A 62 -9.11 24.20 -3.03
C HIS A 62 -8.36 24.30 -4.37
N LYS A 63 -7.36 25.18 -4.39
CA LYS A 63 -6.46 25.31 -5.54
C LYS A 63 -5.42 24.20 -5.49
N ASP A 64 -5.32 23.42 -6.55
CA ASP A 64 -4.34 22.35 -6.66
C ASP A 64 -3.28 22.66 -7.72
N VAL A 65 -2.07 22.13 -7.52
CA VAL A 65 -0.95 22.24 -8.47
C VAL A 65 -0.93 21.00 -9.34
N PHE A 66 -1.16 21.20 -10.64
CA PHE A 66 -1.15 20.15 -11.64
C PHE A 66 0.15 20.15 -12.43
N ALA A 67 0.58 18.98 -12.89
CA ALA A 67 1.65 18.81 -13.85
C ALA A 67 1.12 18.13 -15.11
N TYR A 68 1.40 18.73 -16.27
CA TYR A 68 1.03 18.25 -17.58
C TYR A 68 2.28 17.79 -18.33
N ASP A 69 2.28 16.55 -18.81
CA ASP A 69 3.23 16.09 -19.85
C ASP A 69 2.54 16.20 -21.22
N SER A 70 3.17 16.90 -22.16
CA SER A 70 2.77 17.02 -23.57
C SER A 70 2.59 15.70 -24.30
N GLN A 71 3.23 14.62 -23.82
CA GLN A 71 3.04 13.27 -24.34
C GLN A 71 1.78 12.58 -23.76
N ARG A 72 1.10 13.22 -22.79
CA ARG A 72 -0.02 12.66 -22.01
C ARG A 72 0.27 11.26 -21.47
N THR A 73 1.55 10.94 -21.28
CA THR A 73 1.99 9.64 -20.80
C THR A 73 2.10 9.76 -19.29
N ILE A 74 1.14 9.18 -18.57
CA ILE A 74 1.36 8.91 -17.15
C ILE A 74 2.49 7.86 -17.12
N PRO A 75 3.62 8.14 -16.47
CA PRO A 75 4.75 7.22 -16.48
C PRO A 75 4.34 5.90 -15.84
N ILE A 76 5.01 4.81 -16.22
CA ILE A 76 4.82 3.52 -15.56
C ILE A 76 5.31 3.66 -14.12
N PHE A 77 4.56 3.14 -13.15
CA PHE A 77 4.96 3.11 -11.76
C PHE A 77 5.12 1.68 -11.28
N LEU A 78 6.23 1.46 -10.58
CA LEU A 78 6.38 0.37 -9.63
C LEU A 78 6.45 1.01 -8.24
N SER A 79 5.61 0.58 -7.31
CA SER A 79 5.51 1.25 -6.02
C SER A 79 5.27 0.28 -4.87
N ILE A 80 5.83 0.60 -3.73
CA ILE A 80 5.53 -0.03 -2.45
C ILE A 80 4.80 1.03 -1.59
N PRO A 81 3.75 0.68 -0.83
CA PRO A 81 3.06 1.65 0.01
C PRO A 81 4.00 2.38 0.97
N SER A 82 3.78 3.69 1.14
CA SER A 82 4.63 4.56 1.95
C SER A 82 4.51 4.33 3.45
N SER A 83 3.52 3.55 3.90
CA SER A 83 3.32 3.18 5.30
C SER A 83 2.49 1.90 5.41
N ILE A 84 3.16 0.78 5.69
CA ILE A 84 2.54 -0.52 5.98
C ILE A 84 2.70 -0.75 7.49
N PRO A 85 1.61 -0.70 8.28
CA PRO A 85 1.74 -0.83 9.73
C PRO A 85 2.15 -2.26 10.09
N ALA A 86 2.98 -2.42 11.13
CA ALA A 86 3.35 -3.74 11.63
C ALA A 86 3.68 -3.67 13.13
N SER A 87 3.64 -4.84 13.78
CA SER A 87 4.01 -5.03 15.19
C SER A 87 5.27 -5.86 15.34
N ILE A 88 5.89 -5.85 16.52
CA ILE A 88 7.07 -6.67 16.78
C ILE A 88 6.69 -8.15 16.79
N GLY A 89 7.47 -8.98 16.09
CA GLY A 89 7.26 -10.42 16.03
C GLY A 89 6.16 -10.89 15.09
N SER A 90 5.41 -9.98 14.45
CA SER A 90 4.45 -10.33 13.41
C SER A 90 5.12 -10.51 12.04
N THR A 91 4.50 -11.31 11.18
CA THR A 91 4.75 -11.29 9.74
C THR A 91 4.03 -10.11 9.11
N VAL A 92 4.73 -9.29 8.33
CA VAL A 92 4.14 -8.21 7.52
C VAL A 92 4.19 -8.58 6.04
N THR A 93 3.07 -8.41 5.34
CA THR A 93 2.96 -8.63 3.90
C THR A 93 3.11 -7.31 3.16
N VAL A 94 4.14 -7.18 2.35
CA VAL A 94 4.47 -5.97 1.59
C VAL A 94 4.03 -6.13 0.13
N PRO A 95 3.00 -5.40 -0.33
CA PRO A 95 2.58 -5.48 -1.72
C PRO A 95 3.50 -4.63 -2.61
N VAL A 96 3.88 -5.18 -3.75
CA VAL A 96 4.52 -4.44 -4.86
C VAL A 96 3.44 -4.18 -5.90
N MET A 97 3.15 -2.90 -6.12
CA MET A 97 2.10 -2.43 -7.02
C MET A 97 2.69 -1.95 -8.33
N PHE A 98 2.04 -2.33 -9.43
CA PHE A 98 2.37 -1.92 -10.78
C PHE A 98 1.24 -1.08 -11.37
N SER A 99 1.61 -0.03 -12.09
CA SER A 99 0.71 0.77 -12.91
C SER A 99 1.35 1.01 -14.27
N GLY A 100 0.88 0.28 -15.27
CA GLY A 100 1.32 0.37 -16.66
C GLY A 100 0.75 1.58 -17.38
N ASN A 101 -0.32 2.20 -16.87
CA ASN A 101 -0.91 3.42 -17.42
C ASN A 101 -1.20 3.34 -18.93
N SER A 102 -1.87 2.25 -19.34
CA SER A 102 -2.13 1.89 -20.76
C SER A 102 -0.91 1.54 -21.61
N SER A 103 0.28 1.40 -21.01
CA SER A 103 1.46 0.85 -21.67
C SER A 103 1.40 -0.68 -21.68
N ASN A 104 1.66 -1.31 -22.82
CA ASN A 104 1.68 -2.76 -22.97
C ASN A 104 3.00 -3.35 -22.45
N ILE A 105 3.27 -3.22 -21.15
CA ILE A 105 4.50 -3.74 -20.55
C ILE A 105 4.39 -5.25 -20.40
N ASP A 106 5.28 -5.98 -21.07
CA ASP A 106 5.32 -7.44 -21.05
C ASP A 106 6.53 -8.00 -20.30
N THR A 107 7.41 -7.13 -19.82
CA THR A 107 8.55 -7.51 -18.98
C THR A 107 8.92 -6.42 -17.99
N THR A 108 9.30 -6.83 -16.79
CA THR A 108 9.90 -5.96 -15.78
C THR A 108 10.98 -6.72 -15.01
N ALA A 109 12.03 -6.03 -14.60
CA ALA A 109 13.05 -6.54 -13.70
C ALA A 109 13.46 -5.45 -12.72
N PHE A 110 13.59 -5.81 -11.45
CA PHE A 110 13.87 -4.89 -10.35
C PHE A 110 14.41 -5.64 -9.14
N SER A 111 15.07 -4.91 -8.24
CA SER A 111 15.53 -5.45 -6.96
C SER A 111 14.91 -4.70 -5.80
N VAL A 112 14.52 -5.44 -4.77
CA VAL A 112 13.96 -4.91 -3.53
C VAL A 112 15.00 -4.99 -2.43
N ASP A 113 15.36 -3.84 -1.88
CA ASP A 113 16.23 -3.65 -0.73
C ASP A 113 15.37 -3.35 0.51
N PHE A 114 15.78 -3.83 1.67
CA PHE A 114 15.01 -3.71 2.91
C PHE A 114 15.91 -3.53 4.13
N ASP A 115 15.40 -2.87 5.17
CA ASP A 115 16.13 -2.70 6.43
C ASP A 115 16.25 -4.05 7.18
N GLU A 116 17.40 -4.72 7.07
CA GLU A 116 17.64 -6.01 7.69
C GLU A 116 17.88 -5.92 9.21
N VAL A 117 18.07 -4.72 9.76
CA VAL A 117 18.06 -4.54 11.22
C VAL A 117 16.64 -4.75 11.74
N CYS A 118 15.64 -4.34 10.96
CA CYS A 118 14.25 -4.40 11.35
C CYS A 118 13.49 -5.60 10.81
N LEU A 119 13.84 -6.07 9.63
CA LEU A 119 13.09 -7.07 8.89
C LEU A 119 13.96 -8.31 8.63
N ALA A 120 13.32 -9.47 8.60
CA ALA A 120 13.93 -10.72 8.18
C ALA A 120 13.13 -11.29 7.02
N PHE A 121 13.81 -11.61 5.92
CA PHE A 121 13.23 -12.33 4.80
C PHE A 121 13.53 -13.83 4.95
N ASP A 122 12.49 -14.66 4.80
CA ASP A 122 12.63 -16.12 4.78
C ASP A 122 12.80 -16.58 3.33
N ALA A 123 14.02 -17.04 3.00
CA ALA A 123 14.37 -17.51 1.67
C ALA A 123 14.06 -18.99 1.44
N THR A 124 13.36 -19.65 2.36
CA THR A 124 12.98 -21.05 2.23
C THR A 124 12.06 -21.24 1.02
N ASP A 125 12.43 -22.18 0.17
CA ASP A 125 11.62 -22.67 -0.95
C ASP A 125 11.24 -24.12 -0.63
N GLY A 126 10.08 -24.27 0.04
CA GLY A 126 9.59 -25.56 0.51
C GLY A 126 8.97 -26.42 -0.59
N ASN A 127 8.57 -25.81 -1.70
CA ASN A 127 7.95 -26.50 -2.84
C ASN A 127 8.94 -26.84 -3.97
N ASN A 128 10.17 -26.31 -3.88
CA ASN A 128 11.28 -26.46 -4.83
C ASN A 128 10.98 -25.95 -6.24
N ASP A 129 10.20 -24.87 -6.37
CA ASP A 129 9.91 -24.22 -7.65
C ASP A 129 10.94 -23.13 -8.04
N GLY A 130 11.88 -22.83 -7.14
CA GLY A 130 12.93 -21.83 -7.32
C GLY A 130 12.53 -20.42 -6.88
N ILE A 131 11.37 -20.24 -6.26
CA ILE A 131 10.89 -18.98 -5.69
C ILE A 131 10.71 -19.18 -4.17
N PRO A 132 11.24 -18.29 -3.31
CA PRO A 132 10.97 -18.36 -1.88
C PRO A 132 9.47 -18.30 -1.56
N ASP A 133 9.00 -19.13 -0.62
CA ASP A 133 7.56 -19.22 -0.24
C ASP A 133 7.03 -17.88 0.33
N ALA A 134 7.92 -17.03 0.85
CA ALA A 134 7.60 -15.67 1.30
C ALA A 134 7.22 -14.70 0.15
N ILE A 135 7.36 -15.11 -1.11
CA ILE A 135 7.00 -14.31 -2.29
C ILE A 135 5.82 -14.96 -2.99
N THR A 136 4.72 -14.22 -3.12
CA THR A 136 3.53 -14.68 -3.86
C THR A 136 3.26 -13.76 -5.03
N PHE A 137 3.28 -14.29 -6.25
CA PHE A 137 2.88 -13.56 -7.46
C PHE A 137 1.35 -13.58 -7.64
N MET A 138 0.77 -12.44 -7.98
CA MET A 138 -0.69 -12.22 -7.98
C MET A 138 -1.33 -12.26 -9.39
N PHE A 139 -0.67 -12.87 -10.36
CA PHE A 139 -1.15 -12.98 -11.74
C PHE A 139 -1.15 -14.42 -12.26
N ASN A 140 -1.70 -14.62 -13.45
CA ASN A 140 -1.87 -15.95 -14.04
C ASN A 140 -0.52 -16.61 -14.44
N SER A 141 -0.57 -17.94 -14.68
CA SER A 141 0.60 -18.77 -14.96
C SER A 141 1.30 -18.53 -16.31
N ASN A 142 0.87 -17.56 -17.11
CA ASN A 142 1.48 -17.31 -18.43
C ASN A 142 2.77 -16.50 -18.32
N PHE A 143 2.94 -15.78 -17.21
CA PHE A 143 4.17 -15.06 -16.92
C PHE A 143 5.20 -15.99 -16.32
N VAL A 144 6.43 -15.91 -16.84
CA VAL A 144 7.59 -16.50 -16.18
C VAL A 144 8.10 -15.49 -15.18
N SER A 145 8.22 -15.94 -13.94
CA SER A 145 8.67 -15.14 -12.82
C SER A 145 9.89 -15.80 -12.18
N SER A 146 10.81 -14.99 -11.67
CA SER A 146 11.92 -15.44 -10.84
C SER A 146 12.06 -14.52 -9.65
N ALA A 147 12.44 -15.08 -8.51
CA ALA A 147 12.89 -14.31 -7.36
C ALA A 147 14.11 -14.98 -6.75
N SER A 148 15.17 -14.23 -6.51
CA SER A 148 16.37 -14.74 -5.85
C SER A 148 16.85 -13.79 -4.77
N TYR A 149 17.34 -14.37 -3.68
CA TYR A 149 17.89 -13.64 -2.55
C TYR A 149 19.15 -14.33 -2.06
N ASN A 150 20.24 -13.58 -1.90
CA ASN A 150 21.52 -14.09 -1.42
C ASN A 150 21.94 -13.38 -0.12
N PRO A 151 21.72 -13.98 1.06
CA PRO A 151 22.06 -13.35 2.35
C PRO A 151 23.57 -13.21 2.59
N ALA A 152 24.41 -13.84 1.77
CA ALA A 152 25.86 -13.72 1.86
C ALA A 152 26.41 -12.47 1.17
N GLU A 153 25.58 -11.76 0.40
CA GLU A 153 25.97 -10.51 -0.25
C GLU A 153 25.75 -9.32 0.67
N THR A 154 26.72 -8.41 0.68
CA THR A 154 26.72 -7.21 1.52
C THR A 154 25.57 -6.23 1.23
N SER A 155 24.85 -6.42 0.12
CA SER A 155 23.66 -5.64 -0.24
C SER A 155 22.34 -6.40 -0.03
N SER A 156 22.36 -7.73 0.19
CA SER A 156 21.20 -8.59 0.51
C SER A 156 19.86 -8.12 -0.08
N GLU A 157 19.78 -8.03 -1.41
CA GLU A 157 18.58 -7.60 -2.14
C GLU A 157 17.80 -8.80 -2.67
N ILE A 158 16.50 -8.60 -2.91
CA ILE A 158 15.63 -9.59 -3.56
C ILE A 158 15.50 -9.20 -5.02
N ASP A 159 16.14 -9.97 -5.92
CA ASP A 159 16.10 -9.75 -7.35
C ASP A 159 14.88 -10.42 -7.97
N ILE A 160 14.06 -9.65 -8.68
CA ILE A 160 12.82 -10.12 -9.28
C ILE A 160 12.81 -9.84 -10.77
N SER A 161 12.39 -10.83 -11.55
CA SER A 161 12.10 -10.65 -12.98
C SER A 161 10.78 -11.29 -13.33
N ILE A 162 10.01 -10.60 -14.17
CA ILE A 162 8.70 -11.04 -14.65
C ILE A 162 8.65 -10.77 -16.16
N TYR A 163 8.27 -11.77 -16.95
CA TYR A 163 8.10 -11.60 -18.39
C TYR A 163 7.16 -12.64 -18.99
N ASP A 164 6.45 -12.26 -20.06
CA ASP A 164 5.70 -13.21 -20.88
C ASP A 164 6.58 -13.81 -21.98
N GLN A 165 6.66 -15.13 -22.03
CA GLN A 165 7.45 -15.87 -23.01
C GLN A 165 6.69 -16.16 -24.31
N ILE A 166 5.36 -16.13 -24.30
CA ILE A 166 4.53 -16.66 -25.38
C ILE A 166 3.87 -15.51 -26.14
N ALA A 167 4.03 -15.51 -27.47
CA ALA A 167 3.29 -14.57 -28.32
C ALA A 167 1.84 -15.07 -28.55
N PRO A 168 0.82 -14.20 -28.50
CA PRO A 168 0.89 -12.76 -28.26
C PRO A 168 1.13 -12.43 -26.78
N ARG A 169 2.12 -11.56 -26.52
CA ARG A 169 2.51 -11.19 -25.15
C ARG A 169 1.39 -10.42 -24.46
N THR A 170 1.07 -10.84 -23.26
CA THR A 170 0.07 -10.21 -22.40
C THR A 170 0.72 -9.11 -21.57
N PRO A 171 0.13 -7.90 -21.50
CA PRO A 171 0.61 -6.88 -20.58
C PRO A 171 0.48 -7.33 -19.12
N ILE A 172 1.46 -6.95 -18.30
CA ILE A 172 1.39 -7.07 -16.84
C ILE A 172 0.17 -6.25 -16.35
N PRO A 173 -0.73 -6.84 -15.55
CA PRO A 173 -1.93 -6.15 -15.09
C PRO A 173 -1.59 -5.05 -14.07
N ASP A 174 -2.37 -3.97 -14.08
CA ASP A 174 -2.31 -2.94 -13.04
C ASP A 174 -2.80 -3.51 -11.70
N GLY A 175 -2.23 -3.01 -10.60
CA GLY A 175 -2.53 -3.43 -9.23
C GLY A 175 -1.35 -4.12 -8.55
N THR A 176 -1.62 -4.88 -7.49
CA THR A 176 -0.58 -5.65 -6.80
C THR A 176 -0.15 -6.83 -7.67
N ILE A 177 1.13 -6.86 -8.05
CA ILE A 177 1.68 -7.90 -8.93
C ILE A 177 2.37 -9.02 -8.13
N LEU A 178 2.86 -8.70 -6.94
CA LEU A 178 3.36 -9.68 -5.98
C LEU A 178 3.29 -9.12 -4.56
N THR A 179 3.39 -10.02 -3.59
CA THR A 179 3.57 -9.72 -2.18
C THR A 179 4.84 -10.36 -1.66
N ILE A 180 5.54 -9.67 -0.76
CA ILE A 180 6.74 -10.16 -0.07
C ILE A 180 6.46 -10.16 1.43
N GLU A 181 6.64 -11.30 2.09
CA GLU A 181 6.50 -11.42 3.53
C GLU A 181 7.82 -11.20 4.26
N PHE A 182 7.77 -10.39 5.33
CA PHE A 182 8.90 -10.15 6.21
C PHE A 182 8.53 -10.41 7.67
N GLN A 183 9.44 -11.01 8.42
CA GLN A 183 9.35 -11.09 9.87
C GLN A 183 9.87 -9.81 10.52
N VAL A 184 9.07 -9.18 11.38
CA VAL A 184 9.48 -7.97 12.09
C VAL A 184 10.30 -8.34 13.33
N LYS A 185 11.58 -7.98 13.33
CA LYS A 185 12.53 -8.30 14.41
C LYS A 185 12.29 -7.44 15.65
N ALA A 186 12.53 -8.02 16.83
CA ALA A 186 12.48 -7.30 18.12
C ALA A 186 13.44 -6.11 18.21
N THR A 187 14.53 -6.12 17.44
CA THR A 187 15.47 -4.99 17.28
C THR A 187 14.82 -3.73 16.71
N CYS A 188 13.63 -3.84 16.13
CA CYS A 188 12.88 -2.72 15.58
C CYS A 188 11.86 -2.10 16.56
N ALA A 189 11.86 -2.50 17.84
CA ALA A 189 10.90 -2.00 18.82
C ALA A 189 10.90 -0.47 18.88
N ALA A 190 9.73 0.13 18.64
CA ALA A 190 9.50 1.55 18.84
C ALA A 190 9.24 1.82 20.34
N ALA A 191 9.56 3.02 20.82
CA ALA A 191 9.19 3.43 22.17
C ALA A 191 7.66 3.64 22.27
N PRO A 192 7.06 3.53 23.48
CA PRO A 192 5.63 3.82 23.69
C PRO A 192 5.21 5.17 23.08
N GLY A 193 4.11 5.18 22.34
CA GLY A 193 3.59 6.38 21.65
C GLY A 193 4.42 6.85 20.45
N THR A 194 5.41 6.07 20.01
CA THR A 194 6.25 6.38 18.83
C THR A 194 6.13 5.30 17.76
N SER A 195 6.66 5.60 16.58
CA SER A 195 6.78 4.66 15.48
C SER A 195 8.21 4.64 14.94
N ARG A 196 8.68 3.47 14.51
CA ARG A 196 9.91 3.30 13.75
C ARG A 196 9.57 2.90 12.33
N SER A 197 10.23 3.51 11.36
CA SER A 197 10.08 3.13 9.94
C SER A 197 11.27 2.27 9.52
N ALA A 198 10.97 1.13 8.91
CA ALA A 198 11.92 0.28 8.20
C ALA A 198 11.69 0.47 6.70
N ARG A 199 12.73 0.86 5.96
CA ARG A 199 12.62 1.04 4.50
C ARG A 199 12.43 -0.32 3.84
N VAL A 200 11.53 -0.38 2.87
CA VAL A 200 11.45 -1.46 1.88
C VAL A 200 11.27 -0.79 0.53
N GLY A 201 12.31 -0.76 -0.27
CA GLY A 201 12.37 0.08 -1.46
C GLY A 201 13.13 -0.57 -2.59
N PHE A 202 13.16 0.10 -3.72
CA PHE A 202 13.85 -0.41 -4.89
C PHE A 202 15.33 -0.06 -4.81
N SER A 203 16.17 -0.97 -5.29
CA SER A 203 17.60 -0.74 -5.44
C SER A 203 17.94 -0.27 -6.86
N ASN A 204 19.18 0.15 -7.05
CA ASN A 204 19.74 0.46 -8.35
C ASN A 204 20.48 -0.72 -8.98
N ASN A 205 20.53 -1.90 -8.32
CA ASN A 205 21.31 -3.05 -8.77
C ASN A 205 20.52 -4.38 -8.80
N PRO A 206 19.74 -4.65 -9.87
CA PRO A 206 19.34 -3.74 -10.94
C PRO A 206 18.32 -2.68 -10.53
N SER A 207 18.40 -1.53 -11.21
CA SER A 207 17.35 -0.51 -11.17
C SER A 207 16.08 -1.06 -11.82
N PRO A 208 14.88 -0.69 -11.32
CA PRO A 208 13.63 -1.06 -11.95
C PRO A 208 13.61 -0.70 -13.43
N SER A 209 13.27 -1.68 -14.25
CA SER A 209 13.32 -1.60 -15.71
C SER A 209 12.07 -2.22 -16.31
N PHE A 210 11.54 -1.59 -17.35
CA PHE A 210 10.30 -1.99 -17.99
C PHE A 210 10.54 -2.20 -19.49
N GLY A 211 9.89 -3.21 -20.05
CA GLY A 211 9.97 -3.49 -21.48
C GLY A 211 8.64 -3.83 -22.10
N SER A 212 8.53 -3.49 -23.39
CA SER A 212 7.41 -3.84 -24.25
C SER A 212 7.98 -4.31 -25.59
N GLN A 213 7.70 -5.56 -25.96
CA GLN A 213 8.12 -6.17 -27.22
C GLN A 213 9.63 -6.05 -27.50
N GLY A 214 10.44 -6.15 -26.45
CA GLY A 214 11.90 -6.04 -26.52
C GLY A 214 12.45 -4.61 -26.54
N VAL A 215 11.60 -3.58 -26.41
CA VAL A 215 11.98 -2.18 -26.29
C VAL A 215 11.90 -1.75 -24.83
N SER A 216 12.93 -1.05 -24.33
CA SER A 216 12.92 -0.47 -22.99
C SER A 216 11.96 0.73 -22.94
N ILE A 217 11.09 0.75 -21.94
CA ILE A 217 10.16 1.83 -21.67
C ILE A 217 10.55 2.49 -20.34
N ALA A 218 10.55 3.83 -20.32
CA ALA A 218 10.84 4.58 -19.10
C ALA A 218 9.71 4.41 -18.09
N GLY A 219 10.09 4.21 -16.83
CA GLY A 219 9.17 4.21 -15.70
C GLY A 219 9.84 4.73 -14.44
N LEU A 220 9.07 4.81 -13.37
CA LEU A 220 9.46 5.31 -12.07
C LEU A 220 9.23 4.24 -11.01
N ALA A 221 10.06 4.31 -9.97
CA ALA A 221 9.99 3.44 -8.83
C ALA A 221 9.80 4.28 -7.57
N LEU A 222 8.82 3.92 -6.74
CA LEU A 222 8.50 4.61 -5.49
C LEU A 222 8.70 3.67 -4.32
N ASP A 223 9.66 4.01 -3.47
CA ASP A 223 9.96 3.25 -2.26
C ASP A 223 8.80 3.29 -1.27
N GLY A 224 8.76 2.26 -0.44
CA GLY A 224 7.82 2.15 0.66
C GLY A 224 8.50 1.99 2.01
N PHE A 225 7.65 1.93 3.04
CA PHE A 225 8.11 1.77 4.40
C PHE A 225 7.17 0.84 5.17
N VAL A 226 7.75 -0.08 5.92
CA VAL A 226 7.06 -0.75 7.01
C VAL A 226 7.15 0.17 8.22
N ARG A 227 6.00 0.58 8.76
CA ARG A 227 5.90 1.41 9.95
C ARG A 227 5.66 0.49 11.14
N ILE A 228 6.73 0.18 11.86
CA ILE A 228 6.68 -0.55 13.11
C ILE A 228 6.19 0.40 14.20
N LEU A 229 5.06 0.09 14.77
CA LEU A 229 4.46 0.86 15.84
C LEU A 229 4.83 0.19 17.20
N HIS A 230 4.63 0.86 18.34
CA HIS A 230 4.71 0.22 19.67
C HIS A 230 3.41 -0.50 20.10
N GLY A 231 3.50 -1.80 20.41
CA GLY A 231 2.38 -2.66 20.82
C GLY A 231 2.21 -3.90 19.93
N GLN A 232 1.22 -4.73 20.23
CA GLN A 232 0.85 -5.91 19.44
C GLN A 232 -0.51 -5.68 18.74
N LEU A 233 -0.68 -6.15 17.50
CA LEU A 233 -1.97 -6.07 16.79
C LEU A 233 -3.04 -6.86 17.55
N GLY A 234 -4.17 -6.22 17.82
CA GLY A 234 -5.27 -6.80 18.58
C GLY A 234 -5.15 -6.65 20.11
N ASP A 235 -3.98 -6.27 20.63
CA ASP A 235 -3.73 -6.02 22.07
C ASP A 235 -4.07 -4.55 22.40
N CYS A 236 -5.34 -4.17 22.23
CA CYS A 236 -5.79 -2.79 22.39
C CYS A 236 -5.61 -2.29 23.82
N ASN A 237 -5.70 -3.17 24.83
CA ASN A 237 -5.52 -2.77 26.23
C ASN A 237 -4.04 -2.70 26.66
N GLY A 238 -3.11 -3.17 25.84
CA GLY A 238 -1.67 -3.11 26.05
C GLY A 238 -1.13 -4.02 27.15
N ASP A 239 -1.84 -5.10 27.49
CA ASP A 239 -1.43 -6.05 28.53
C ASP A 239 -0.51 -7.18 28.02
N GLY A 240 -0.27 -7.22 26.71
CA GLY A 240 0.60 -8.19 26.04
C GLY A 240 -0.11 -9.48 25.64
N ALA A 241 -1.43 -9.57 25.79
CA ALA A 241 -2.27 -10.63 25.25
C ALA A 241 -3.29 -10.06 24.24
N VAL A 242 -3.82 -10.94 23.39
CA VAL A 242 -4.99 -10.61 22.55
C VAL A 242 -6.15 -11.48 23.01
N ASP A 243 -7.00 -10.91 23.86
CA ASP A 243 -8.10 -11.59 24.54
C ASP A 243 -9.39 -10.74 24.65
N ALA A 244 -10.37 -11.20 25.42
CA ALA A 244 -11.65 -10.51 25.55
C ALA A 244 -11.55 -9.11 26.19
N GLY A 245 -10.47 -8.83 26.92
CA GLY A 245 -10.15 -7.52 27.46
C GLY A 245 -9.91 -6.48 26.36
N ASP A 246 -9.30 -6.90 25.24
CA ASP A 246 -9.03 -6.01 24.11
C ASP A 246 -10.29 -5.60 23.37
N LEU A 247 -11.25 -6.51 23.25
CA LEU A 247 -12.55 -6.17 22.67
C LEU A 247 -13.25 -5.08 23.49
N SER A 248 -13.12 -5.13 24.81
CA SER A 248 -13.70 -4.11 25.70
C SER A 248 -12.99 -2.78 25.54
N ALA A 249 -11.66 -2.76 25.45
CA ALA A 249 -10.88 -1.56 25.21
C ALA A 249 -11.19 -0.95 23.84
N LEU A 250 -11.27 -1.77 22.80
CA LEU A 250 -11.56 -1.35 21.42
C LEU A 250 -12.98 -0.80 21.27
N VAL A 251 -13.97 -1.42 21.91
CA VAL A 251 -15.34 -0.89 21.96
C VAL A 251 -15.37 0.49 22.60
N LEU A 252 -14.63 0.69 23.70
CA LEU A 252 -14.60 1.98 24.38
C LEU A 252 -13.93 3.06 23.54
N GLU A 253 -12.87 2.71 22.80
CA GLU A 253 -12.23 3.60 21.82
C GLU A 253 -13.21 3.97 20.70
N ILE A 254 -13.93 3.01 20.09
CA ILE A 254 -14.91 3.32 19.03
C ILE A 254 -16.03 4.26 19.52
N PHE A 255 -16.44 4.15 20.78
CA PHE A 255 -17.54 4.94 21.35
C PHE A 255 -17.12 6.26 22.00
N ASP A 256 -15.83 6.53 22.19
CA ASP A 256 -15.38 7.88 22.56
C ASP A 256 -15.54 8.87 21.39
N GLY A 257 -15.62 8.34 20.17
CA GLY A 257 -16.18 8.97 18.99
C GLY A 257 -15.20 9.87 18.23
N ASP A 258 -13.90 9.79 18.48
CA ASP A 258 -12.91 10.61 17.76
C ASP A 258 -12.38 9.94 16.47
N GLY A 259 -12.49 8.61 16.37
CA GLY A 259 -12.10 7.82 15.19
C GLY A 259 -10.61 7.88 14.85
N ASN A 260 -9.76 8.31 15.78
CA ASN A 260 -8.31 8.45 15.60
C ASN A 260 -7.54 7.44 16.46
N LEU A 261 -6.24 7.33 16.21
CA LEU A 261 -5.34 6.51 17.05
C LEU A 261 -5.29 7.09 18.48
N PRO A 262 -5.32 6.24 19.53
CA PRO A 262 -5.51 6.69 20.90
C PRO A 262 -4.48 7.70 21.36
N VAL A 263 -4.97 8.87 21.77
CA VAL A 263 -4.30 9.72 22.76
C VAL A 263 -5.03 9.64 24.11
N ASP A 264 -6.36 9.39 24.13
CA ASP A 264 -7.17 9.49 25.36
C ASP A 264 -8.41 8.54 25.37
N THR A 265 -8.23 7.22 25.48
CA THR A 265 -9.37 6.31 25.75
C THR A 265 -9.99 6.61 27.12
N PRO A 266 -11.32 6.75 27.27
CA PRO A 266 -11.90 7.03 28.58
C PRO A 266 -11.82 5.82 29.54
N ASN A 267 -10.99 5.94 30.57
CA ASN A 267 -11.35 5.60 31.96
C ASN A 267 -11.29 4.15 32.58
N ILE A 268 -10.15 3.42 32.82
CA ILE A 268 -10.07 2.36 33.91
C ILE A 268 -8.80 2.26 34.83
N ASN A 269 -8.96 2.68 36.07
CA ASN A 269 -8.15 2.52 37.28
C ASN A 269 -9.19 2.84 38.37
N ALA A 270 -9.35 1.98 39.37
CA ALA A 270 -10.41 2.14 40.39
C ALA A 270 -10.22 3.40 41.29
N THR A 271 -9.13 4.15 41.08
CA THR A 271 -8.83 5.47 41.66
C THR A 271 -8.52 6.53 40.58
N THR A 272 -8.04 6.17 39.38
CA THR A 272 -7.63 7.13 38.32
C THR A 272 -8.28 6.93 36.95
N HIS A 273 -9.09 5.89 36.77
CA HIS A 273 -9.71 5.53 35.49
C HIS A 273 -8.75 5.68 34.28
N VAL A 274 -7.79 4.76 34.04
CA VAL A 274 -6.90 4.80 32.85
C VAL A 274 -6.84 3.45 32.10
N PHE A 275 -7.53 3.36 30.95
CA PHE A 275 -7.12 2.40 29.92
C PHE A 275 -5.92 2.99 29.21
N ALA A 276 -4.74 2.40 29.40
CA ALA A 276 -3.57 2.78 28.63
C ALA A 276 -3.60 2.00 27.31
N GLY A 277 -4.52 2.37 26.42
CA GLY A 277 -4.58 1.77 25.10
C GLY A 277 -3.29 2.00 24.33
N ASN A 278 -2.99 1.13 23.37
CA ASN A 278 -1.94 1.40 22.39
C ASN A 278 -2.51 1.44 20.98
N SER A 279 -1.97 2.35 20.16
CA SER A 279 -2.53 2.69 18.86
C SER A 279 -2.51 1.56 17.83
N ILE A 280 -1.77 0.49 18.07
CA ILE A 280 -1.72 -0.68 17.18
C ILE A 280 -2.76 -1.70 17.57
N GLY A 281 -2.84 -1.97 18.88
CA GLY A 281 -3.72 -2.98 19.41
C GLY A 281 -5.16 -2.69 19.06
N CYS A 282 -5.51 -1.41 19.00
CA CYS A 282 -6.84 -0.96 18.61
C CYS A 282 -7.05 -0.83 17.08
N ASN A 283 -6.04 -1.11 16.25
CA ASN A 283 -6.12 -1.13 14.78
C ASN A 283 -5.56 -2.46 14.21
N PRO A 284 -6.13 -3.62 14.60
CA PRO A 284 -5.70 -4.93 14.15
C PRO A 284 -5.96 -5.19 12.66
N ASN A 285 -6.91 -4.50 12.01
CA ASN A 285 -7.18 -4.65 10.58
C ASN A 285 -6.22 -3.82 9.70
N GLN A 286 -5.41 -2.97 10.32
CA GLN A 286 -4.33 -2.19 9.72
C GLN A 286 -4.78 -1.11 8.71
N ASP A 287 -6.02 -0.62 8.81
CA ASP A 287 -6.55 0.40 7.89
C ASP A 287 -6.42 1.85 8.38
N PHE A 288 -5.85 2.02 9.59
CA PHE A 288 -5.61 3.33 10.24
C PHE A 288 -6.87 4.05 10.72
N LEU A 289 -8.01 3.38 10.67
CA LEU A 289 -9.22 3.78 11.36
C LEU A 289 -9.43 2.82 12.52
N VAL A 290 -10.10 3.29 13.57
CA VAL A 290 -10.56 2.43 14.65
C VAL A 290 -12.07 2.30 14.47
N ASP A 291 -12.50 1.18 13.89
CA ASP A 291 -13.90 0.97 13.51
C ASP A 291 -14.41 -0.47 13.73
N ALA A 292 -15.59 -0.79 13.19
CA ALA A 292 -16.19 -2.11 13.35
C ALA A 292 -15.40 -3.25 12.67
N GLY A 293 -14.57 -2.92 11.67
CA GLY A 293 -13.60 -3.82 11.05
C GLY A 293 -12.56 -4.29 12.06
N ASP A 294 -12.09 -3.41 12.94
CA ASP A 294 -11.16 -3.75 14.00
C ASP A 294 -11.75 -4.70 15.02
N LEU A 295 -13.01 -4.48 15.43
CA LEU A 295 -13.70 -5.39 16.34
C LEU A 295 -13.76 -6.81 15.75
N SER A 296 -14.13 -6.88 14.46
CA SER A 296 -14.23 -8.14 13.73
C SER A 296 -12.88 -8.83 13.64
N CYS A 297 -11.82 -8.05 13.44
CA CYS A 297 -10.46 -8.56 13.36
C CYS A 297 -9.93 -9.03 14.73
N THR A 298 -10.08 -8.25 15.80
CA THR A 298 -9.69 -8.68 17.16
C THR A 298 -10.37 -9.99 17.53
N VAL A 299 -11.68 -10.13 17.24
CA VAL A 299 -12.40 -11.39 17.47
C VAL A 299 -11.78 -12.55 16.69
N ASN A 300 -11.44 -12.36 15.42
CA ASN A 300 -10.77 -13.39 14.62
C ASN A 300 -9.42 -13.80 15.24
N ILE A 301 -8.62 -12.83 15.68
CA ILE A 301 -7.32 -13.09 16.31
C ILE A 301 -7.49 -13.87 17.62
N ILE A 302 -8.44 -13.48 18.48
CA ILE A 302 -8.78 -14.19 19.74
C ILE A 302 -9.10 -15.67 19.48
N PHE A 303 -9.82 -15.98 18.40
CA PHE A 303 -10.19 -17.34 18.03
C PHE A 303 -9.13 -18.07 17.18
N GLY A 304 -7.93 -17.51 17.04
CA GLY A 304 -6.79 -18.16 16.39
C GLY A 304 -6.74 -18.03 14.87
N ASN A 305 -7.52 -17.15 14.26
CA ASN A 305 -7.40 -16.82 12.84
C ASN A 305 -6.34 -15.71 12.64
N THR A 306 -5.46 -15.88 11.66
CA THR A 306 -4.31 -14.99 11.41
C THR A 306 -4.53 -13.96 10.30
N GLY A 307 -5.70 -13.92 9.67
CA GLY A 307 -5.96 -13.08 8.50
C GLY A 307 -7.11 -12.10 8.71
N CYS A 308 -6.80 -10.80 8.77
CA CYS A 308 -7.79 -9.71 8.76
C CYS A 308 -7.67 -8.77 7.55
N THR A 309 -6.72 -9.04 6.65
CA THR A 309 -6.48 -8.22 5.47
C THR A 309 -7.73 -8.21 4.58
N GLY A 310 -8.40 -7.06 4.47
CA GLY A 310 -9.54 -6.84 3.56
C GLY A 310 -10.91 -6.66 4.21
N VAL A 311 -11.03 -6.61 5.54
CA VAL A 311 -12.29 -6.26 6.22
C VAL A 311 -12.44 -4.73 6.27
N SER A 312 -12.56 -4.09 5.11
CA SER A 312 -12.94 -2.67 5.06
C SER A 312 -14.44 -2.57 5.32
N ALA A 313 -14.82 -1.94 6.44
CA ALA A 313 -16.20 -1.59 6.72
C ALA A 313 -16.64 -0.48 5.74
N THR A 314 -16.96 -0.84 4.50
CA THR A 314 -17.70 0.07 3.62
C THR A 314 -19.01 0.42 4.29
N SER A 315 -19.27 1.72 4.46
CA SER A 315 -20.47 2.30 5.03
C SER A 315 -21.71 1.81 4.27
N GLY A 316 -22.27 0.66 4.65
CA GLY A 316 -23.43 0.08 3.97
C GLY A 316 -23.62 -1.43 4.11
N SER A 317 -22.60 -2.18 4.53
CA SER A 317 -22.74 -3.64 4.68
C SER A 317 -22.69 -4.04 6.14
N ALA A 318 -23.85 -4.29 6.76
CA ALA A 318 -23.89 -4.99 8.04
C ALA A 318 -23.23 -6.36 7.85
N LEU A 319 -22.02 -6.54 8.40
CA LEU A 319 -21.36 -7.83 8.50
C LEU A 319 -22.19 -8.71 9.44
N TRP A 320 -23.07 -9.53 8.86
CA TRP A 320 -23.74 -10.58 9.61
C TRP A 320 -22.67 -11.58 10.02
N PHE A 321 -22.42 -11.70 11.33
CA PHE A 321 -21.69 -12.82 11.92
C PHE A 321 -22.25 -14.13 11.37
N ASN A 322 -21.54 -14.74 10.40
CA ASN A 322 -21.82 -16.09 9.98
C ASN A 322 -20.90 -17.01 10.78
N LEU A 323 -21.36 -17.39 11.98
CA LEU A 323 -20.75 -18.47 12.78
C LEU A 323 -21.01 -19.80 12.08
N GLY A 324 -20.34 -20.00 10.95
CA GLY A 324 -20.44 -21.16 10.08
C GLY A 324 -19.45 -22.26 10.43
N ALA A 325 -19.29 -22.61 11.70
CA ALA A 325 -18.67 -23.88 12.11
C ALA A 325 -18.96 -24.17 13.59
N SER A 326 -19.89 -25.10 13.83
CA SER A 326 -20.02 -25.92 15.05
C SER A 326 -19.59 -25.28 16.37
N VAL A 327 -20.47 -24.45 16.94
CA VAL A 327 -20.56 -24.34 18.41
C VAL A 327 -21.01 -25.71 18.91
N PRO A 328 -20.21 -26.45 19.71
CA PRO A 328 -20.71 -27.66 20.34
C PRO A 328 -21.89 -27.24 21.22
N ALA A 329 -23.06 -27.82 20.97
CA ALA A 329 -24.26 -27.55 21.74
C ALA A 329 -23.93 -27.66 23.24
N ALA A 330 -24.21 -26.59 23.98
CA ALA A 330 -24.13 -26.59 25.43
C ALA A 330 -24.87 -27.82 25.96
N SER A 331 -24.16 -28.65 26.73
CA SER A 331 -24.77 -29.77 27.45
C SER A 331 -25.94 -29.24 28.27
N THR A 332 -27.11 -29.80 28.02
CA THR A 332 -28.36 -29.52 28.71
C THR A 332 -28.17 -29.47 30.23
N PHE A 333 -28.36 -28.29 30.82
CA PHE A 333 -28.54 -28.11 32.25
C PHE A 333 -29.93 -28.68 32.61
N GLU A 334 -29.99 -29.83 33.29
CA GLU A 334 -31.22 -30.28 33.94
C GLU A 334 -31.44 -29.43 35.22
N PRO A 335 -32.60 -28.79 35.40
CA PRO A 335 -32.97 -28.25 36.69
C PRO A 335 -33.42 -29.42 37.58
N ARG A 336 -32.70 -29.68 38.67
CA ARG A 336 -33.25 -30.48 39.77
C ARG A 336 -34.14 -29.57 40.63
N GLU A 337 -35.40 -29.97 40.76
CA GLU A 337 -36.28 -29.60 41.87
C GLU A 337 -35.75 -30.15 43.20
#